data_AF-A0A914VRX7-F1
#
_entry.id   AF-A0A914VRX7-F1
#
_cell.length_a   1.000
_cell.length_b   1.000
_cell.length_c   1.000
_cell.angle_alpha   90.00
_cell.angle_beta   90.00
_cell.angle_gamma   90.00
#
_symmetry.space_group_name_H-M   'P 1'
#
loop_
_entity.id
_entity.type
_entity.pdbx_description
1 polymer ?
#
loop_
_entity_poly.entity_id
_entity_poly.type
_entity_poly.pdbx_seq_one_letter_code
_entity_poly.pdbx_strand_id
1 'polypeptide(L)'
;MWLTRFLLCALLCFHRLFVADARSDAYSEELVIKRLPSQNMAAHFRFTTTSAELGVHYDLFPRVIGEFVTTYNLSELHLSLTQGFWRTDYWGFAPQPSSPSGAQVYAWFDGDSSSVDERWANLVHSLSGFFCTSLLQIVPGLTARPQFSFRPAGAVSTGIVDFSMGRYAALSSEPVCTENLTPWKKLLPCKE
;
A
#
# COMPACT_ATOMS: atom_id res chain seq x y z
N MET A 1 31.11 13.12 53.34
CA MET A 1 29.79 12.47 53.13
C MET A 1 28.87 13.17 52.12
N TRP A 2 29.32 14.22 51.41
CA TRP A 2 28.50 14.97 50.42
C TRP A 2 28.91 14.69 48.96
N LEU A 3 30.13 14.25 48.70
CA LEU A 3 30.60 13.89 47.35
C LEU A 3 30.01 12.58 46.83
N THR A 4 29.74 11.60 47.71
CA THR A 4 29.17 10.30 47.32
C THR A 4 27.71 10.37 46.93
N ARG A 5 26.95 11.37 47.42
CA ARG A 5 25.55 11.59 47.03
C ARG A 5 25.40 12.30 45.68
N PHE A 6 26.37 13.14 45.29
CA PHE A 6 26.38 13.78 43.98
C PHE A 6 26.68 12.80 42.84
N LEU A 7 27.58 11.84 43.07
CA LEU A 7 27.92 10.78 42.11
C LEU A 7 26.75 9.82 41.84
N LEU A 8 25.93 9.53 42.85
CA LEU A 8 24.75 8.66 42.69
C LEU A 8 23.62 9.35 41.90
N CYS A 9 23.45 10.67 42.00
CA CYS A 9 22.50 11.40 41.14
C CYS A 9 22.97 11.48 39.68
N ALA A 10 24.27 11.62 39.43
CA ALA A 10 24.80 11.64 38.07
C ALA A 10 24.63 10.28 37.36
N LEU A 11 24.81 9.16 38.07
CA LEU A 11 24.61 7.80 37.53
C LEU A 11 23.13 7.46 37.26
N LEU A 12 22.20 8.03 38.02
CA LEU A 12 20.76 7.83 37.79
C LEU A 12 20.18 8.69 36.65
N CYS A 13 20.83 9.80 36.29
CA CYS A 13 20.45 10.60 35.12
C CYS A 13 20.96 10.03 33.78
N PHE A 14 21.97 9.16 33.79
CA PHE A 14 22.52 8.56 32.57
C PHE A 14 21.69 7.39 32.01
N HIS A 15 20.68 6.89 32.74
CA HIS A 15 19.95 5.69 32.32
C HIS A 15 18.70 5.93 31.46
N ARG A 16 18.43 7.17 31.03
CA ARG A 16 17.36 7.48 30.06
C ARG A 16 17.85 8.31 28.87
N LEU A 17 18.89 7.84 28.20
CA LEU A 17 18.98 8.01 26.76
C LEU A 17 18.28 6.82 26.10
N PHE A 18 16.94 6.84 26.12
CA PHE A 18 16.20 6.12 25.10
C PHE A 18 16.39 6.96 23.84
N VAL A 19 17.44 6.65 23.08
CA VAL A 19 17.51 7.05 21.68
C VAL A 19 16.36 6.28 21.03
N ALA A 20 15.22 6.95 20.85
CA ALA A 20 14.23 6.45 19.91
C ALA A 20 14.93 6.46 18.56
N ASP A 21 15.23 5.28 18.05
CA ASP A 21 15.78 5.13 16.72
C ASP A 21 14.77 5.77 15.74
N ALA A 22 15.19 6.82 15.04
CA ALA A 22 14.35 7.53 14.07
C ALA A 22 14.07 6.67 12.82
N ARG A 23 14.53 5.41 12.84
CA ARG A 23 14.44 4.41 11.79
C ARG A 23 13.44 3.29 12.07
N SER A 24 12.47 3.53 12.93
CA SER A 24 11.47 2.51 13.25
C SER A 24 10.40 2.47 12.17
N ASP A 25 10.36 1.36 11.42
CA ASP A 25 9.11 0.96 10.77
C ASP A 25 8.02 0.83 11.85
N ALA A 26 6.78 1.14 11.49
CA ALA A 26 5.62 0.96 12.36
C ALA A 26 4.56 0.13 11.68
N TYR A 27 3.84 -0.67 12.48
CA TYR A 27 2.82 -1.57 12.01
C TYR A 27 1.58 -1.48 12.90
N SER A 28 0.40 -1.43 12.28
CA SER A 28 -0.89 -1.44 12.96
C SER A 28 -1.90 -2.32 12.23
N GLU A 29 -2.67 -3.07 12.99
CA GLU A 29 -3.77 -3.91 12.50
C GLU A 29 -5.11 -3.46 13.11
N GLU A 30 -6.19 -3.55 12.34
CA GLU A 30 -7.53 -3.26 12.80
C GLU A 30 -8.55 -4.22 12.17
N LEU A 31 -9.49 -4.70 12.99
CA LEU A 31 -10.64 -5.47 12.57
C LEU A 31 -11.92 -4.74 12.96
N VAL A 32 -12.69 -4.34 11.95
CA VAL A 32 -14.02 -3.76 12.12
C VAL A 32 -15.07 -4.81 11.79
N ILE A 33 -15.87 -5.18 12.80
CA ILE A 33 -17.00 -6.09 12.63
C ILE A 33 -18.30 -5.27 12.71
N LYS A 34 -19.13 -5.34 11.67
CA LYS A 34 -20.39 -4.60 11.58
C LYS A 34 -21.53 -5.52 11.20
N ARG A 35 -22.62 -5.48 11.97
CA ARG A 35 -23.88 -6.11 11.57
C ARG A 35 -24.54 -5.28 10.47
N LEU A 36 -24.88 -5.92 9.35
CA LEU A 36 -25.54 -5.30 8.21
C LEU A 36 -27.07 -5.27 8.41
N PRO A 37 -27.80 -4.40 7.69
CA PRO A 37 -29.27 -4.36 7.74
C PRO A 37 -29.92 -5.72 7.43
N SER A 38 -29.32 -6.47 6.51
CA SER A 38 -29.68 -7.86 6.17
C SER A 38 -29.44 -8.90 7.27
N GLN A 39 -28.97 -8.51 8.46
CA GLN A 39 -28.54 -9.39 9.56
C GLN A 39 -27.25 -10.20 9.33
N ASN A 40 -26.66 -10.10 8.14
CA ASN A 40 -25.31 -10.62 7.87
C ASN A 40 -24.25 -9.85 8.67
N MET A 41 -23.09 -10.44 8.86
CA MET A 41 -21.93 -9.80 9.49
C MET A 41 -20.89 -9.45 8.43
N ALA A 42 -20.45 -8.19 8.41
CA ALA A 42 -19.30 -7.74 7.63
C ALA A 42 -18.07 -7.66 8.53
N ALA A 43 -16.96 -8.21 8.05
CA ALA A 43 -15.65 -8.11 8.69
C ALA A 43 -14.69 -7.38 7.73
N HIS A 44 -14.08 -6.30 8.20
CA HIS A 44 -13.12 -5.51 7.44
C HIS A 44 -11.79 -5.49 8.18
N PHE A 45 -10.75 -6.03 7.54
CA PHE A 45 -9.39 -6.10 8.07
C PHE A 45 -8.55 -5.02 7.41
N ARG A 46 -7.82 -4.24 8.22
CA ARG A 46 -6.90 -3.20 7.76
C ARG A 46 -5.54 -3.44 8.38
N PHE A 47 -4.54 -3.57 7.52
CA PHE A 47 -3.13 -3.70 7.90
C PHE A 47 -2.39 -2.49 7.34
N THR A 48 -1.64 -1.80 8.19
CA THR A 48 -0.89 -0.61 7.78
C THR A 48 0.54 -0.74 8.27
N THR A 49 1.48 -0.70 7.32
CA THR A 49 2.91 -0.65 7.60
C THR A 49 3.46 0.66 7.05
N THR A 50 4.16 1.41 7.88
CA THR A 50 4.82 2.66 7.49
C THR A 50 6.32 2.53 7.70
N SER A 51 7.10 3.08 6.78
CA SER A 51 8.55 3.15 6.87
C SER A 51 9.01 4.59 6.67
N ALA A 52 10.04 5.00 7.42
CA ALA A 52 10.63 6.33 7.30
C ALA A 52 11.58 6.45 6.09
N GLU A 53 12.25 5.36 5.71
CA GLU A 53 13.21 5.33 4.62
C GLU A 53 13.14 4.01 3.85
N LEU A 54 13.03 4.08 2.52
CA LEU A 54 13.21 2.93 1.65
C LEU A 54 14.72 2.74 1.39
N GLY A 55 15.35 1.90 2.20
CA GLY A 55 16.79 1.65 2.17
C GLY A 55 17.18 0.27 1.64
N VAL A 56 18.37 -0.17 2.03
CA VAL A 56 18.89 -1.52 1.75
C VAL A 56 18.29 -2.56 2.71
N HIS A 57 17.94 -2.13 3.93
CA HIS A 57 17.42 -2.97 4.99
C HIS A 57 15.93 -2.67 5.21
N TYR A 58 15.15 -3.73 5.35
CA TYR A 58 13.71 -3.70 5.56
C TYR A 58 13.40 -4.56 6.78
N ASP A 59 12.70 -4.00 7.77
CA ASP A 59 12.34 -4.72 8.99
C ASP A 59 10.89 -5.20 8.93
N LEU A 60 9.92 -4.27 8.89
CA LEU A 60 8.49 -4.59 8.79
C LEU A 60 7.94 -4.30 7.40
N PHE A 61 8.45 -3.26 6.73
CA PHE A 61 7.96 -2.89 5.41
C PHE A 61 8.34 -3.95 4.36
N PRO A 62 7.40 -4.41 3.52
CA PRO A 62 7.69 -5.47 2.56
C PRO A 62 8.68 -4.98 1.50
N ARG A 63 9.90 -5.55 1.54
CA ARG A 63 11.00 -5.24 0.61
C ARG A 63 10.58 -5.18 -0.86
N VAL A 64 9.76 -6.13 -1.33
CA VAL A 64 9.30 -6.18 -2.71
C VAL A 64 8.54 -4.92 -3.14
N ILE A 65 7.75 -4.33 -2.23
CA ILE A 65 7.03 -3.08 -2.51
C ILE A 65 8.02 -1.91 -2.54
N GLY A 66 9.00 -1.89 -1.63
CA GLY A 66 10.08 -0.89 -1.66
C GLY A 66 10.86 -0.93 -2.97
N GLU A 67 11.18 -2.13 -3.45
CA GLU A 67 11.85 -2.33 -4.74
C GLU A 67 11.00 -1.85 -5.92
N PHE A 68 9.68 -2.07 -5.93
CA PHE A 68 8.80 -1.50 -6.96
C PHE A 68 8.81 0.03 -6.95
N VAL A 69 8.72 0.63 -5.76
CA VAL A 69 8.75 2.09 -5.59
C VAL A 69 10.05 2.67 -6.14
N THR A 70 11.21 2.11 -5.77
CA THR A 70 12.51 2.61 -6.22
C THR A 70 12.80 2.32 -7.69
N THR A 71 12.43 1.13 -8.19
CA THR A 71 12.75 0.70 -9.56
C THR A 71 11.92 1.45 -10.60
N TYR A 72 10.64 1.68 -10.31
CA TYR A 72 9.72 2.35 -11.24
C TYR A 72 9.50 3.83 -10.90
N ASN A 73 10.20 4.36 -9.90
CA ASN A 73 10.07 5.75 -9.43
C ASN A 73 8.60 6.13 -9.16
N LEU A 74 7.95 5.34 -8.31
CA LEU A 74 6.54 5.51 -7.97
C LEU A 74 6.38 6.49 -6.81
N SER A 75 5.47 7.45 -6.96
CA SER A 75 4.97 8.23 -5.82
C SER A 75 3.82 7.54 -5.11
N GLU A 76 2.97 6.82 -5.86
CA GLU A 76 1.81 6.14 -5.30
C GLU A 76 1.44 4.90 -6.15
N LEU A 77 1.03 3.82 -5.49
CA LEU A 77 0.57 2.60 -6.14
C LEU A 77 -0.63 2.04 -5.39
N HIS A 78 -1.69 1.74 -6.13
CA HIS A 78 -2.85 1.02 -5.63
C HIS A 78 -3.12 -0.19 -6.51
N LEU A 79 -3.27 -1.34 -5.87
CA LEU A 79 -3.72 -2.58 -6.48
C LEU A 79 -4.90 -3.11 -5.67
N SER A 80 -6.01 -3.37 -6.35
CA SER A 80 -7.19 -4.01 -5.77
C SER A 80 -7.52 -5.28 -6.53
N LEU A 81 -7.79 -6.36 -5.80
CA LEU A 81 -8.34 -7.61 -6.30
C LEU A 81 -9.65 -7.86 -5.57
N THR A 82 -10.76 -7.78 -6.28
CA THR A 82 -12.10 -7.84 -5.68
C THR A 82 -12.93 -8.92 -6.33
N GLN A 83 -13.59 -9.76 -5.54
CA GLN A 83 -14.51 -10.77 -6.03
C GLN A 83 -15.94 -10.51 -5.56
N GLY A 84 -16.89 -10.67 -6.47
CA GLY A 84 -18.31 -10.50 -6.19
C GLY A 84 -18.78 -9.05 -6.33
N PHE A 85 -20.01 -8.80 -5.87
CA PHE A 85 -20.67 -7.51 -5.99
C PHE A 85 -21.31 -7.10 -4.67
N TRP A 86 -21.11 -5.85 -4.27
CA TRP A 86 -21.73 -5.28 -3.07
C TRP A 86 -23.18 -4.90 -3.34
N ARG A 87 -24.12 -5.57 -2.68
CA ARG A 87 -25.56 -5.30 -2.82
C ARG A 87 -25.97 -4.12 -1.95
N THR A 88 -25.78 -2.90 -2.45
CA THR A 88 -26.07 -1.65 -1.72
C THR A 88 -27.47 -1.59 -1.14
N ASP A 89 -28.49 -2.07 -1.87
CA ASP A 89 -29.88 -2.07 -1.42
C ASP A 89 -30.13 -2.95 -0.16
N TYR A 90 -29.33 -4.00 0.02
CA TYR A 90 -29.48 -4.98 1.11
C TYR A 90 -28.47 -4.77 2.24
N TRP A 91 -27.28 -4.27 1.91
CA TRP A 91 -26.14 -4.15 2.82
C TRP A 91 -25.83 -2.71 3.22
N GLY A 92 -26.48 -1.72 2.60
CA GLY A 92 -26.17 -0.29 2.75
C GLY A 92 -24.95 0.10 1.91
N PHE A 93 -24.40 1.29 2.14
CA PHE A 93 -23.21 1.75 1.40
C PHE A 93 -21.99 0.86 1.69
N ALA A 94 -21.24 0.55 0.63
CA ALA A 94 -19.99 -0.20 0.74
C ALA A 94 -18.94 0.59 1.56
N PRO A 95 -18.09 -0.10 2.34
CA PRO A 95 -16.92 0.52 2.96
C PRO A 95 -16.06 1.24 1.92
N GLN A 96 -15.50 2.39 2.29
CA GLN A 96 -14.64 3.18 1.40
C GLN A 96 -13.16 3.02 1.80
N PRO A 97 -12.24 3.00 0.81
CA PRO A 97 -12.49 3.06 -0.63
C PRO A 97 -13.07 1.74 -1.17
N SER A 98 -14.03 1.84 -2.10
CA SER A 98 -14.59 0.66 -2.78
C SER A 98 -13.97 0.46 -4.15
N SER A 99 -13.57 -0.78 -4.46
CA SER A 99 -12.98 -1.16 -5.74
C SER A 99 -13.96 -1.98 -6.60
N PRO A 100 -13.89 -1.88 -7.94
CA PRO A 100 -14.73 -2.69 -8.83
C PRO A 100 -14.36 -4.18 -8.74
N SER A 101 -15.28 -5.04 -9.16
CA SER A 101 -14.99 -6.48 -9.32
C SER A 101 -13.88 -6.71 -10.34
N GLY A 102 -13.02 -7.68 -10.07
CA GLY A 102 -11.83 -7.98 -10.85
C GLY A 102 -10.58 -7.31 -10.27
N ALA A 103 -9.63 -6.97 -11.15
CA ALA A 103 -8.43 -6.24 -10.78
C ALA A 103 -8.56 -4.76 -11.15
N GLN A 104 -8.08 -3.90 -10.28
CA GLN A 104 -7.90 -2.49 -10.55
C GLN A 104 -6.49 -2.09 -10.11
N VAL A 105 -5.78 -1.39 -10.98
CA VAL A 105 -4.46 -0.85 -10.68
C VAL A 105 -4.39 0.61 -11.12
N TYR A 106 -3.88 1.45 -10.25
CA TYR A 106 -3.51 2.81 -10.61
C TYR A 106 -2.26 3.23 -9.87
N ALA A 107 -1.45 4.02 -10.55
CA ALA A 107 -0.15 4.45 -10.05
C ALA A 107 0.16 5.87 -10.49
N TRP A 108 0.93 6.54 -9.64
CA TRP A 108 1.54 7.83 -9.91
C TRP A 108 3.05 7.66 -9.92
N PHE A 109 3.67 8.29 -10.91
CA PHE A 109 5.10 8.23 -11.15
C PHE A 109 5.73 9.59 -10.86
N ASP A 110 7.01 9.59 -10.53
CA ASP A 110 7.81 10.81 -10.40
C ASP A 110 8.84 10.90 -11.53
N GLY A 111 9.42 12.09 -11.72
CA GLY A 111 10.48 12.34 -12.70
C GLY A 111 9.95 12.67 -14.11
N ASP A 112 10.61 12.13 -15.13
CA ASP A 112 10.31 12.45 -16.52
C ASP A 112 9.01 11.78 -17.00
N SER A 113 8.14 12.57 -17.64
CA SER A 113 6.84 12.15 -18.17
C SER A 113 6.97 11.32 -19.45
N SER A 114 8.07 11.46 -20.19
CA SER A 114 8.28 10.75 -21.46
C SER A 114 8.40 9.23 -21.32
N SER A 115 8.86 8.77 -20.16
CA SER A 115 9.16 7.36 -19.85
C SER A 115 8.10 6.70 -18.97
N VAL A 116 6.99 7.39 -18.65
CA VAL A 116 5.93 6.86 -17.78
C VAL A 116 5.25 5.63 -18.39
N ASP A 117 5.00 5.62 -19.70
CA ASP A 117 4.33 4.49 -20.36
C ASP A 117 5.17 3.20 -20.33
N GLU A 118 6.49 3.33 -20.47
CA GLU A 118 7.42 2.22 -20.36
C GLU A 118 7.49 1.70 -18.91
N ARG A 119 7.64 2.61 -17.93
CA ARG A 119 7.64 2.23 -16.51
C ARG A 119 6.31 1.58 -16.09
N TRP A 120 5.19 2.08 -16.61
CA TRP A 120 3.88 1.49 -16.40
C TRP A 120 3.77 0.06 -16.94
N ALA A 121 4.18 -0.18 -18.17
CA ALA A 121 4.15 -1.52 -18.75
C ALA A 121 5.02 -2.51 -17.94
N ASN A 122 6.21 -2.07 -17.52
CA ASN A 122 7.10 -2.88 -16.70
C ASN A 122 6.55 -3.13 -15.29
N LEU A 123 5.91 -2.13 -14.67
CA LEU A 123 5.23 -2.27 -13.38
C LEU A 123 4.11 -3.32 -13.45
N VAL A 124 3.22 -3.20 -14.45
CA VAL A 124 2.11 -4.13 -14.66
C VAL A 124 2.61 -5.56 -14.84
N HIS A 125 3.70 -5.75 -15.59
CA HIS A 125 4.33 -7.06 -15.76
C HIS A 125 4.85 -7.63 -14.44
N SER A 126 5.55 -6.83 -13.65
CA SER A 126 6.07 -7.24 -12.33
C SER A 126 4.95 -7.55 -11.33
N LEU A 127 3.87 -6.76 -11.31
CA LEU A 127 2.69 -7.02 -10.48
C LEU A 127 1.98 -8.31 -10.90
N SER A 128 1.88 -8.57 -12.21
CA SER A 128 1.32 -9.83 -12.74
C SER A 128 2.09 -11.04 -12.23
N GLY A 129 3.42 -11.01 -12.29
CA GLY A 129 4.27 -12.09 -11.81
C GLY A 129 4.22 -12.28 -10.29
N PHE A 130 4.25 -11.18 -9.52
CA PHE A 130 4.27 -11.26 -8.06
C PHE A 130 2.93 -11.69 -7.47
N PHE A 131 1.81 -11.12 -7.94
CA PHE A 131 0.48 -11.44 -7.44
C PHE A 131 -0.19 -12.60 -8.19
N CYS A 132 0.51 -13.24 -9.14
CA CYS A 132 -0.02 -14.32 -9.97
C CYS A 132 -1.33 -13.95 -10.71
N THR A 133 -1.44 -12.70 -11.15
CA THR A 133 -2.65 -12.16 -11.79
C THR A 133 -2.52 -12.11 -13.31
N SER A 134 -3.64 -11.96 -14.03
CA SER A 134 -3.63 -11.79 -15.49
C SER A 134 -3.41 -10.34 -15.97
N LEU A 135 -2.83 -9.48 -15.11
CA LEU A 135 -2.58 -8.05 -15.38
C LEU A 135 -1.81 -7.77 -16.67
N LEU A 136 -1.05 -8.74 -17.18
CA LEU A 136 -0.40 -8.66 -18.50
C LEU A 136 -1.35 -8.38 -19.68
N GLN A 137 -2.66 -8.57 -19.52
CA GLN A 137 -3.66 -8.18 -20.52
C GLN A 137 -3.85 -6.66 -20.63
N ILE A 138 -3.33 -5.88 -19.67
CA ILE A 138 -3.38 -4.41 -19.71
C ILE A 138 -2.39 -3.93 -20.77
N VAL A 139 -2.92 -3.70 -21.96
CA VAL A 139 -2.22 -3.06 -23.09
C VAL A 139 -2.39 -1.54 -23.05
N PRO A 140 -1.61 -0.76 -23.81
CA PRO A 140 -1.77 0.70 -23.88
C PRO A 140 -3.20 1.15 -24.22
N GLY A 141 -3.91 0.40 -25.08
CA GLY A 141 -5.32 0.68 -25.41
C GLY A 141 -6.32 0.44 -24.27
N LEU A 142 -5.92 -0.25 -23.20
CA LEU A 142 -6.70 -0.49 -21.98
C LEU A 142 -6.16 0.30 -20.78
N THR A 143 -5.23 1.22 -21.03
CA THR A 143 -4.65 2.10 -20.01
C THR A 143 -5.24 3.50 -20.18
N ALA A 144 -5.79 4.04 -19.11
CA ALA A 144 -6.31 5.40 -19.06
C ALA A 144 -5.37 6.33 -18.31
N ARG A 145 -5.42 7.61 -18.65
CA ARG A 145 -4.75 8.71 -17.93
C ARG A 145 -5.81 9.61 -17.28
N PRO A 146 -6.12 9.43 -16.00
CA PRO A 146 -7.17 10.21 -15.34
C PRO A 146 -6.73 11.67 -15.13
N GLN A 147 -7.55 12.62 -15.59
CA GLN A 147 -7.26 14.06 -15.43
C GLN A 147 -7.91 14.69 -14.19
N PHE A 148 -8.97 14.07 -13.64
CA PHE A 148 -9.74 14.65 -12.54
C PHE A 148 -9.96 13.69 -11.37
N SER A 149 -9.84 12.38 -11.62
CA SER A 149 -10.05 11.32 -10.64
C SER A 149 -8.72 10.72 -10.19
N PHE A 150 -8.75 9.93 -9.10
CA PHE A 150 -7.57 9.21 -8.57
C PHE A 150 -6.39 10.11 -8.21
N ARG A 151 -6.65 11.34 -7.74
CA ARG A 151 -5.57 12.22 -7.25
C ARG A 151 -4.78 11.52 -6.14
N PRO A 152 -3.46 11.72 -6.07
CA PRO A 152 -2.63 11.13 -5.03
C PRO A 152 -3.19 11.47 -3.64
N ALA A 153 -3.41 10.43 -2.83
CA ALA A 153 -3.88 10.55 -1.45
C ALA A 153 -2.81 10.12 -0.44
N GLY A 154 -1.65 9.66 -0.94
CA GLY A 154 -0.57 9.08 -0.15
C GLY A 154 0.26 10.09 0.64
N ALA A 155 1.30 9.55 1.30
CA ALA A 155 2.19 10.29 2.19
C ALA A 155 3.06 11.34 1.49
N VAL A 156 3.28 11.20 0.18
CA VAL A 156 4.10 12.12 -0.61
C VAL A 156 3.20 13.18 -1.23
N SER A 157 3.03 14.32 -0.56
CA SER A 157 2.31 15.46 -1.16
C SER A 157 3.20 16.19 -2.15
N THR A 158 3.10 15.86 -3.43
CA THR A 158 3.66 16.71 -4.50
C THR A 158 2.66 17.84 -4.77
N GLY A 159 3.14 19.09 -4.78
CA GLY A 159 2.28 20.28 -4.84
C GLY A 159 1.28 20.30 -6.01
N ILE A 160 1.72 20.77 -7.19
CA ILE A 160 0.89 20.72 -8.40
C ILE A 160 0.96 19.30 -8.96
N VAL A 161 -0.18 18.61 -9.01
CA VAL A 161 -0.29 17.26 -9.58
C VAL A 161 -0.20 17.34 -11.10
N ASP A 162 0.88 16.81 -11.68
CA ASP A 162 0.97 16.61 -13.12
C ASP A 162 0.22 15.33 -13.52
N PHE A 163 -0.98 15.49 -14.07
CA PHE A 163 -1.80 14.38 -14.57
C PHE A 163 -1.13 13.55 -15.66
N SER A 164 -0.05 14.06 -16.30
CA SER A 164 0.76 13.29 -17.23
C SER A 164 1.40 12.05 -16.59
N MET A 165 1.56 12.08 -15.26
CA MET A 165 2.21 11.04 -14.46
C MET A 165 1.27 9.94 -13.97
N GLY A 166 -0.05 10.09 -14.10
CA GLY A 166 -1.02 9.10 -13.61
C GLY A 166 -1.33 8.02 -14.64
N ARG A 167 -1.41 6.76 -14.22
CA ARG A 167 -1.90 5.64 -15.06
C ARG A 167 -2.95 4.84 -14.30
N TYR A 168 -3.97 4.40 -15.02
CA TYR A 168 -5.09 3.62 -14.51
C TYR A 168 -5.41 2.48 -15.46
N ALA A 169 -5.67 1.29 -14.94
CA ALA A 169 -6.28 0.20 -15.69
C ALA A 169 -7.12 -0.69 -14.77
N ALA A 170 -8.04 -1.44 -15.38
CA ALA A 170 -8.83 -2.43 -14.68
C ALA A 170 -9.14 -3.62 -15.60
N LEU A 171 -9.20 -4.81 -15.01
CA LEU A 171 -9.60 -6.06 -15.66
C LEU A 171 -10.80 -6.63 -14.91
N SER A 172 -11.98 -6.56 -15.49
CA SER A 172 -13.22 -7.05 -14.87
C SER A 172 -13.24 -8.57 -14.67
N SER A 173 -12.48 -9.30 -15.49
CA SER A 173 -12.47 -10.77 -15.53
C SER A 173 -11.37 -11.40 -14.69
N GLU A 174 -10.66 -10.64 -13.84
CA GLU A 174 -9.65 -11.22 -12.96
C GLU A 174 -10.31 -11.96 -11.78
N PRO A 175 -10.09 -13.28 -11.62
CA PRO A 175 -10.57 -14.00 -10.45
C PRO A 175 -9.68 -13.72 -9.23
N VAL A 176 -10.27 -13.80 -8.02
CA VAL A 176 -9.49 -13.84 -6.77
C VAL A 176 -9.27 -15.30 -6.40
N CYS A 177 -8.04 -15.78 -6.57
CA CYS A 177 -7.65 -17.16 -6.30
C CYS A 177 -6.72 -17.25 -5.08
N THR A 178 -6.53 -18.47 -4.54
CA THR A 178 -5.59 -18.72 -3.44
C THR A 178 -4.14 -18.37 -3.80
N GLU A 179 -3.81 -18.51 -5.08
CA GLU A 179 -2.53 -18.16 -5.71
C GLU A 179 -2.27 -16.66 -5.66
N ASN A 180 -3.32 -15.83 -5.68
CA ASN A 180 -3.21 -14.36 -5.62
C ASN A 180 -3.15 -13.86 -4.17
N LEU A 181 -3.83 -14.55 -3.25
CA LEU A 181 -3.87 -14.19 -1.83
C LEU A 181 -2.60 -14.60 -1.06
N THR A 182 -1.92 -15.66 -1.51
CA THR A 182 -0.66 -16.11 -0.92
C THR A 182 0.45 -15.03 -0.97
N PRO A 183 0.77 -14.42 -2.12
CA PRO A 183 1.74 -13.33 -2.19
C PRO A 183 1.27 -12.08 -1.45
N TRP A 184 -0.03 -11.80 -1.40
CA TRP A 184 -0.58 -10.71 -0.57
C TRP A 184 -0.31 -10.95 0.92
N LYS A 185 -0.56 -12.16 1.45
CA LYS A 185 -0.26 -12.50 2.86
C LYS A 185 1.24 -12.36 3.16
N LYS A 186 2.13 -12.63 2.18
CA LYS A 186 3.58 -12.46 2.33
C LYS A 186 4.02 -11.00 2.51
N LEU A 187 3.16 -10.02 2.23
CA LEU A 187 3.44 -8.60 2.48
C LEU A 187 3.25 -8.21 3.95
N LEU A 188 2.58 -9.04 4.75
CA LEU A 188 2.38 -8.78 6.17
C LEU A 188 3.68 -9.11 6.95
N PRO A 189 4.03 -8.32 7.98
CA PRO A 189 5.25 -8.56 8.77
C PRO A 189 5.26 -9.90 9.51
N CYS A 190 4.09 -10.34 10.00
CA CYS A 190 3.94 -11.57 10.76
C CYS A 190 3.83 -12.77 9.81
N LYS A 191 4.89 -13.57 9.75
CA LYS A 191 4.90 -14.89 9.11
C LYS A 191 4.77 -15.91 10.23
N GLU A 192 3.69 -16.69 10.21
CA GLU A 192 3.49 -17.81 11.13
C GLU A 192 4.73 -18.72 11.21
#